data_AF-A0A9D2IX16-F1
#
_entry.id   AF-A0A9D2IX16-F1
#
_cell.length_a   1.000
_cell.length_b   1.000
_cell.length_c   1.000
_cell.angle_alpha   90.00
_cell.angle_beta   90.00
_cell.angle_gamma   90.00
#
_symmetry.space_group_name_H-M   'P 1'
#
loop_
_entity.id
_entity.type
_entity.pdbx_description
1 polymer ?
#
loop_
_entity_poly.entity_id
_entity_poly.type
_entity_poly.pdbx_seq_one_letter_code
_entity_poly.pdbx_strand_id
1 'polypeptide(L)'
;MILGNNKLHLLIKNKNILIYLSLITIFLLLTISFLLEITDLDLVVLPFGIYFLITIFLFAVLNYFVNDKFVSKIFLLSILFHFIFILFWHIFKYYLLGYNLPTNNSFTPFTIDNDGVLYHSLGSYVAKNFSLTTFSEHLTGGVFPKITGILYHFFGTNPFLPCLLNCFISGFTAIFIYLIGKNTLENKQIAKIYSVLSILTFAHVMNTSVLIRDAYITLFMYSSIYLSFLFFKSKNIFFLPLTLISLFLLYLFRPYASYILISAFFVAFILCSLKGTYKNNRIKTSKFSLILYILLPILIVTFLFILKYFLNSITLLKSISVESLIEIRETAYQTGAAEVSIDFGALYSKFFLLPFIIGYIYLFLAPFPWEWIYATRIVYVFDMLMLYFMLPSFFKNIKLVFIEKKYLLFSILLSIIFMFSIYCITLGNTGAIHRLRGPFIPMIYLIAMLKPNKLLKKFILSIINYKII
;
A
#
# COMPACT_ATOMS: atom_id res chain seq x y z
N MET A 1 5.39 35.83 -10.53
CA MET A 1 6.46 34.82 -10.76
C MET A 1 6.51 34.55 -12.25
N ILE A 2 7.31 35.35 -12.97
CA ILE A 2 7.36 35.34 -14.44
C ILE A 2 8.15 34.09 -14.87
N LEU A 3 7.45 33.11 -15.45
CA LEU A 3 8.02 31.87 -15.95
C LEU A 3 8.80 32.18 -17.24
N GLY A 4 10.12 31.99 -17.24
CA GLY A 4 10.96 32.23 -18.41
C GLY A 4 10.65 31.28 -19.59
N ASN A 5 10.53 31.86 -20.79
CA ASN A 5 10.24 31.20 -22.07
C ASN A 5 11.09 29.95 -22.37
N ASN A 6 12.27 29.82 -21.76
CA ASN A 6 13.19 28.69 -21.99
C ASN A 6 12.65 27.33 -21.49
N LYS A 7 11.71 27.29 -20.53
CA LYS A 7 11.14 26.00 -20.09
C LYS A 7 10.14 25.40 -21.08
N LEU A 8 9.49 26.23 -21.90
CA LEU A 8 8.50 25.76 -22.89
C LEU A 8 9.18 25.04 -24.07
N HIS A 9 10.37 25.49 -24.48
CA HIS A 9 11.08 24.91 -25.62
C HIS A 9 11.64 23.50 -25.35
N LEU A 10 12.00 23.22 -24.09
CA LEU A 10 12.46 21.90 -23.64
C LEU A 10 11.33 20.86 -23.55
N LEU A 11 10.08 21.30 -23.36
CA LEU A 11 8.90 20.42 -23.40
C LEU A 11 8.65 19.88 -24.81
N ILE A 12 8.92 20.67 -25.85
CA ILE A 12 8.68 20.27 -27.24
C ILE A 12 9.62 19.14 -27.66
N LYS A 13 10.87 19.14 -27.20
CA LYS A 13 11.88 18.14 -27.61
C LYS A 13 11.66 16.74 -27.01
N ASN A 14 10.90 16.63 -25.92
CA ASN A 14 10.57 15.36 -25.26
C ASN A 14 9.18 14.81 -25.63
N LYS A 15 8.42 15.49 -26.52
CA LYS A 15 7.08 15.05 -26.96
C LYS A 15 7.11 13.66 -27.60
N ASN A 16 8.18 13.32 -28.31
CA ASN A 16 8.26 12.10 -29.10
C ASN A 16 8.11 10.84 -28.24
N ILE A 17 8.73 10.77 -27.04
CA ILE A 17 8.67 9.56 -26.20
C ILE A 17 7.25 9.32 -25.64
N LEU A 18 6.55 10.39 -25.26
CA LEU A 18 5.17 10.33 -24.77
C LEU A 18 4.20 9.92 -25.88
N ILE A 19 4.43 10.42 -27.08
CA ILE A 19 3.69 10.04 -28.29
C ILE A 19 3.95 8.57 -28.63
N TYR A 20 5.19 8.08 -28.56
CA TYR A 20 5.47 6.67 -28.83
C TYR A 20 4.88 5.73 -27.79
N LEU A 21 4.98 6.06 -26.49
CA LEU A 21 4.36 5.25 -25.44
C LEU A 21 2.83 5.23 -25.58
N SER A 22 2.22 6.35 -25.95
CA SER A 22 0.78 6.39 -26.20
C SER A 22 0.35 5.61 -27.41
N LEU A 23 1.08 5.71 -28.52
CA LEU A 23 0.85 4.91 -29.71
C LEU A 23 1.03 3.42 -29.44
N ILE A 24 2.06 3.01 -28.68
CA ILE A 24 2.28 1.60 -28.32
C ILE A 24 1.16 1.07 -27.43
N THR A 25 0.70 1.89 -26.46
CA THR A 25 -0.38 1.48 -25.56
C THR A 25 -1.69 1.34 -26.33
N ILE A 26 -2.06 2.36 -27.13
CA ILE A 26 -3.24 2.34 -28.02
C ILE A 26 -3.17 1.15 -28.98
N PHE A 27 -2.02 0.91 -29.60
CA PHE A 27 -1.82 -0.22 -30.50
C PHE A 27 -2.02 -1.56 -29.78
N LEU A 28 -1.39 -1.76 -28.62
CA LEU A 28 -1.58 -2.97 -27.82
C LEU A 28 -3.05 -3.19 -27.47
N LEU A 29 -3.79 -2.13 -27.12
CA LEU A 29 -5.21 -2.24 -26.78
C LEU A 29 -6.09 -2.54 -27.98
N LEU A 30 -5.84 -1.90 -29.13
CA LEU A 30 -6.56 -2.21 -30.36
C LEU A 30 -6.27 -3.66 -30.79
N THR A 31 -5.02 -4.10 -30.67
CA THR A 31 -4.62 -5.47 -30.99
C THR A 31 -5.30 -6.46 -30.04
N ILE A 32 -5.35 -6.16 -28.74
CA ILE A 32 -6.03 -7.00 -27.76
C ILE A 32 -7.54 -6.98 -27.99
N SER A 33 -8.17 -5.82 -28.14
CA SER A 33 -9.61 -5.73 -28.41
C SER A 33 -10.01 -6.49 -29.66
N PHE A 34 -9.17 -6.45 -30.70
CA PHE A 34 -9.34 -7.22 -31.93
C PHE A 34 -9.17 -8.72 -31.71
N LEU A 35 -8.11 -9.14 -31.00
CA LEU A 35 -7.84 -10.55 -30.68
C LEU A 35 -8.90 -11.18 -29.76
N LEU A 36 -9.57 -10.38 -28.94
CA LEU A 36 -10.53 -10.86 -27.95
C LEU A 36 -11.98 -10.88 -28.45
N GLU A 37 -12.24 -10.51 -29.70
CA GLU A 37 -13.59 -10.40 -30.31
C GLU A 37 -14.62 -9.68 -29.39
N ILE A 38 -14.16 -8.67 -28.62
CA ILE A 38 -15.05 -7.96 -27.68
C ILE A 38 -15.99 -7.08 -28.50
N THR A 39 -17.23 -7.55 -28.71
CA THR A 39 -18.27 -6.83 -29.44
C THR A 39 -18.76 -5.58 -28.69
N ASP A 40 -18.62 -5.56 -27.36
CA ASP A 40 -18.97 -4.43 -26.50
C ASP A 40 -17.77 -3.46 -26.34
N LEU A 41 -17.24 -3.01 -27.47
CA LEU A 41 -16.07 -2.11 -27.54
C LEU A 41 -16.29 -0.84 -26.70
N ASP A 42 -17.51 -0.32 -26.65
CA ASP A 42 -17.87 0.91 -25.94
C ASP A 42 -17.68 0.82 -24.42
N LEU A 43 -17.93 -0.35 -23.82
CA LEU A 43 -17.82 -0.58 -22.36
C LEU A 43 -16.37 -0.71 -21.87
N VAL A 44 -15.43 -0.99 -22.77
CA VAL A 44 -14.01 -1.17 -22.45
C VAL A 44 -13.17 -0.01 -22.98
N VAL A 45 -13.41 0.42 -24.22
CA VAL A 45 -12.58 1.42 -24.92
C VAL A 45 -12.79 2.82 -24.35
N LEU A 46 -14.03 3.22 -24.06
CA LEU A 46 -14.29 4.57 -23.54
C LEU A 46 -13.63 4.80 -22.17
N PRO A 47 -13.84 3.94 -21.16
CA PRO A 47 -13.19 4.18 -19.87
C PRO A 47 -11.68 4.02 -19.92
N PHE A 48 -11.19 3.12 -20.77
CA PHE A 48 -9.77 2.99 -21.01
C PHE A 48 -9.18 4.27 -21.62
N GLY A 49 -9.84 4.84 -22.62
CA GLY A 49 -9.44 6.10 -23.25
C GLY A 49 -9.38 7.25 -22.24
N ILE A 50 -10.39 7.38 -21.39
CA ILE A 50 -10.44 8.38 -20.32
C ILE A 50 -9.29 8.17 -19.33
N TYR A 51 -9.11 6.93 -18.85
CA TYR A 51 -8.02 6.56 -17.96
C TYR A 51 -6.65 6.93 -18.51
N PHE A 52 -6.44 6.63 -19.79
CA PHE A 52 -5.21 6.87 -20.50
C PHE A 52 -4.92 8.37 -20.65
N LEU A 53 -5.93 9.16 -21.02
CA LEU A 53 -5.83 10.63 -21.11
C LEU A 53 -5.49 11.26 -19.76
N ILE A 54 -6.16 10.84 -18.68
CA ILE A 54 -5.88 11.31 -17.32
C ILE A 54 -4.43 10.97 -16.91
N THR A 55 -3.98 9.77 -17.23
CA THR A 55 -2.61 9.31 -16.92
C THR A 55 -1.57 10.15 -17.66
N ILE A 56 -1.75 10.41 -18.96
CA ILE A 56 -0.88 11.31 -19.73
C ILE A 56 -0.89 12.71 -19.16
N PHE A 57 -2.08 13.25 -18.89
CA PHE A 57 -2.23 14.60 -18.36
C PHE A 57 -1.46 14.75 -17.04
N LEU A 58 -1.64 13.82 -16.11
CA LEU A 58 -0.93 13.86 -14.84
C LEU A 58 0.56 13.61 -14.96
N PHE A 59 0.99 12.72 -15.85
CA PHE A 59 2.41 12.57 -16.14
C PHE A 59 3.02 13.87 -16.67
N ALA A 60 2.32 14.59 -17.53
CA ALA A 60 2.74 15.90 -18.02
C ALA A 60 2.78 16.94 -16.90
N VAL A 61 1.74 17.02 -16.07
CA VAL A 61 1.66 17.89 -14.88
C VAL A 61 2.81 17.60 -13.92
N LEU A 62 3.06 16.34 -13.58
CA LEU A 62 4.15 15.92 -12.70
C LEU A 62 5.51 16.29 -13.29
N ASN A 63 5.74 16.05 -14.58
CA ASN A 63 6.97 16.48 -15.25
C ASN A 63 7.16 18.00 -15.24
N TYR A 64 6.06 18.75 -15.29
CA TYR A 64 6.09 20.20 -15.33
C TYR A 64 6.36 20.82 -13.95
N PHE A 65 5.62 20.38 -12.92
CA PHE A 65 5.68 20.96 -11.58
C PHE A 65 6.76 20.34 -10.69
N VAL A 66 7.18 19.09 -10.95
CA VAL A 66 8.16 18.40 -10.11
C VAL A 66 9.54 18.47 -10.74
N ASN A 67 10.46 19.17 -10.07
CA ASN A 67 11.85 19.32 -10.54
C ASN A 67 12.59 17.98 -10.72
N ASP A 68 12.18 16.93 -10.01
CA ASP A 68 12.78 15.60 -10.09
C ASP A 68 12.05 14.72 -11.10
N LYS A 69 12.56 14.66 -12.34
CA LYS A 69 12.01 13.84 -13.44
C LYS A 69 11.84 12.36 -13.12
N PHE A 70 12.49 11.85 -12.08
CA PHE A 70 12.28 10.47 -11.66
C PHE A 70 10.89 10.23 -11.05
N VAL A 71 10.26 11.26 -10.47
CA VAL A 71 8.92 11.18 -9.87
C VAL A 71 7.86 10.83 -10.91
N SER A 72 7.87 11.49 -12.07
CA SER A 72 6.97 11.18 -13.17
C SER A 72 7.27 9.81 -13.78
N LYS A 73 8.55 9.45 -13.91
CA LYS A 73 8.96 8.11 -14.41
C LYS A 73 8.48 6.98 -13.52
N ILE A 74 8.64 7.09 -12.20
CA ILE A 74 8.23 6.03 -11.27
C ILE A 74 6.69 5.93 -11.18
N PHE A 75 5.99 7.07 -11.26
CA PHE A 75 4.53 7.11 -11.37
C PHE A 75 4.04 6.34 -12.61
N LEU A 76 4.59 6.66 -13.78
CA LEU A 76 4.22 6.00 -15.04
C LEU A 76 4.61 4.52 -15.04
N LEU A 77 5.81 4.19 -14.57
CA LEU A 77 6.29 2.81 -14.49
C LEU A 77 5.37 1.96 -13.60
N SER A 78 4.95 2.49 -12.45
CA SER A 78 4.02 1.81 -11.56
C SER A 78 2.69 1.56 -12.25
N ILE A 79 2.07 2.59 -12.85
CA ILE A 79 0.79 2.44 -13.57
C ILE A 79 0.90 1.39 -14.67
N LEU A 80 1.93 1.48 -15.52
CA LEU A 80 2.12 0.54 -16.63
C LEU A 80 2.28 -0.89 -16.13
N PHE A 81 3.08 -1.11 -15.08
CA PHE A 81 3.31 -2.45 -14.56
C PHE A 81 2.04 -3.05 -13.95
N HIS A 82 1.27 -2.26 -13.19
CA HIS A 82 0.00 -2.72 -12.61
C HIS A 82 -1.03 -2.99 -13.70
N PHE A 83 -1.10 -2.12 -14.71
CA PHE A 83 -2.00 -2.31 -15.84
C PHE A 83 -1.67 -3.58 -16.65
N ILE A 84 -0.39 -3.77 -17.01
CA ILE A 84 0.09 -4.97 -17.71
C ILE A 84 -0.22 -6.21 -16.88
N PHE A 85 -0.05 -6.15 -15.56
CA PHE A 85 -0.36 -7.26 -14.67
C PHE A 85 -1.85 -7.64 -14.70
N ILE A 86 -2.76 -6.67 -14.58
CA ILE A 86 -4.21 -6.95 -14.68
C ILE A 86 -4.55 -7.54 -16.03
N LEU A 87 -4.02 -6.93 -17.10
CA LEU A 87 -4.29 -7.35 -18.46
C LEU A 87 -3.81 -8.79 -18.71
N PHE A 88 -2.56 -9.08 -18.34
CA PHE A 88 -1.99 -10.42 -18.41
C PHE A 88 -2.85 -11.42 -17.65
N TRP A 89 -3.26 -11.07 -16.42
CA TRP A 89 -4.09 -11.95 -15.62
C TRP A 89 -5.48 -12.16 -16.23
N HIS A 90 -6.08 -11.12 -16.79
CA HIS A 90 -7.37 -11.20 -17.45
C HIS A 90 -7.30 -12.15 -18.65
N ILE A 91 -6.28 -12.01 -19.50
CA ILE A 91 -6.03 -12.91 -20.63
C ILE A 91 -5.80 -14.34 -20.11
N PHE A 92 -4.94 -14.52 -19.11
CA PHE A 92 -4.64 -15.82 -18.53
C PHE A 92 -5.90 -16.53 -17.98
N LYS A 93 -6.75 -15.81 -17.24
CA LYS A 93 -7.99 -16.38 -16.68
C LYS A 93 -8.94 -16.84 -17.78
N TYR A 94 -9.30 -15.97 -18.73
CA TYR A 94 -10.36 -16.31 -19.69
C TYR A 94 -9.88 -17.23 -20.81
N TYR A 95 -8.66 -17.05 -21.31
CA TYR A 95 -8.18 -17.80 -22.47
C TYR A 95 -7.45 -19.08 -22.09
N LEU A 96 -6.60 -19.03 -21.07
CA LEU A 96 -5.76 -20.20 -20.72
C LEU A 96 -6.48 -21.14 -19.75
N LEU A 97 -7.24 -20.62 -18.80
CA LEU A 97 -7.99 -21.46 -17.85
C LEU A 97 -9.41 -21.80 -18.32
N GLY A 98 -9.84 -21.29 -19.48
CA GLY A 98 -11.14 -21.60 -20.06
C GLY A 98 -12.34 -21.11 -19.24
N TYR A 99 -12.16 -20.10 -18.38
CA TYR A 99 -13.30 -19.46 -17.73
C TYR A 99 -14.14 -18.75 -18.79
N ASN A 100 -15.46 -18.87 -18.70
CA ASN A 100 -16.37 -18.17 -19.59
C ASN A 100 -16.14 -16.66 -19.50
N LEU A 101 -16.04 -16.01 -20.67
CA LEU A 101 -16.01 -14.55 -20.75
C LEU A 101 -17.22 -13.99 -19.99
N PRO A 102 -17.02 -12.90 -19.24
CA PRO A 102 -18.07 -12.34 -18.44
C PRO A 102 -19.13 -11.74 -19.36
N THR A 103 -20.37 -12.23 -19.29
CA THR A 103 -21.50 -11.51 -19.90
C THR A 103 -21.93 -10.36 -18.98
N ASN A 104 -22.69 -9.40 -19.49
CA ASN A 104 -23.19 -8.25 -18.73
C ASN A 104 -23.91 -8.61 -17.41
N ASN A 105 -24.41 -9.86 -17.29
CA ASN A 105 -25.05 -10.38 -16.07
C ASN A 105 -24.25 -11.51 -15.37
N SER A 106 -23.17 -12.00 -15.96
CA SER A 106 -22.40 -13.15 -15.46
C SER A 106 -20.92 -12.84 -15.35
N PHE A 107 -20.59 -11.62 -14.91
CA PHE A 107 -19.21 -11.33 -14.55
C PHE A 107 -18.86 -12.17 -13.31
N THR A 108 -18.07 -13.23 -13.50
CA THR A 108 -17.41 -13.89 -12.37
C THR A 108 -16.33 -12.93 -11.90
N PRO A 109 -16.50 -12.27 -10.75
CA PRO A 109 -15.56 -11.26 -10.30
C PRO A 109 -14.18 -11.89 -10.23
N PHE A 110 -13.16 -11.05 -10.33
CA PHE A 110 -11.78 -11.45 -10.15
C PHE A 110 -11.63 -12.19 -8.80
N THR A 111 -11.69 -13.53 -8.77
CA THR A 111 -11.51 -14.33 -7.55
C THR A 111 -10.10 -14.86 -7.51
N ILE A 112 -9.12 -13.97 -7.32
CA ILE A 112 -8.03 -14.39 -6.44
C ILE A 112 -8.48 -14.27 -4.97
N ASP A 113 -9.53 -13.47 -4.71
CA ASP A 113 -10.04 -13.22 -3.37
C ASP A 113 -11.57 -13.04 -3.39
N ASN A 114 -12.25 -13.59 -2.38
CA ASN A 114 -13.71 -13.44 -2.17
C ASN A 114 -14.10 -11.97 -1.97
N ASP A 115 -13.17 -11.15 -1.46
CA ASP A 115 -13.38 -9.70 -1.27
C ASP A 115 -13.73 -8.99 -2.58
N GLY A 116 -13.13 -9.39 -3.71
CA GLY A 116 -13.43 -8.79 -5.02
C GLY A 116 -14.87 -9.03 -5.46
N VAL A 117 -15.41 -10.22 -5.18
CA VAL A 117 -16.81 -10.57 -5.47
C VAL A 117 -17.75 -9.71 -4.65
N LEU A 118 -17.45 -9.60 -3.35
CA LEU A 118 -18.23 -8.78 -2.43
C LEU A 118 -18.23 -7.31 -2.85
N TYR A 119 -17.08 -6.75 -3.22
CA TYR A 119 -17.00 -5.35 -3.64
C TYR A 119 -17.69 -5.10 -4.98
N HIS A 120 -17.64 -6.06 -5.90
CA HIS A 120 -18.41 -5.98 -7.16
C HIS A 120 -19.92 -6.01 -6.92
N SER A 121 -20.42 -6.94 -6.10
CA SER A 121 -21.85 -7.09 -5.85
C SER A 121 -22.41 -5.88 -5.10
N LEU A 122 -21.73 -5.43 -4.05
CA LEU A 122 -22.11 -4.24 -3.29
C LEU A 122 -21.98 -2.97 -4.12
N GLY A 123 -20.94 -2.84 -4.95
CA GLY A 123 -20.81 -1.72 -5.88
C GLY A 123 -21.95 -1.68 -6.88
N SER A 124 -22.35 -2.83 -7.42
CA SER A 124 -23.50 -2.94 -8.34
C SER A 124 -24.82 -2.58 -7.65
N TYR A 125 -24.99 -2.98 -6.39
CA TYR A 125 -26.15 -2.58 -5.58
C TYR A 125 -26.19 -1.07 -5.37
N VAL A 126 -25.06 -0.44 -4.99
CA VAL A 126 -24.96 1.02 -4.83
C VAL A 126 -25.24 1.75 -6.14
N ALA A 127 -24.76 1.24 -7.27
CA ALA A 127 -24.98 1.84 -8.59
C ALA A 127 -26.45 1.80 -9.03
N LYS A 128 -27.14 0.67 -8.80
CA LYS A 128 -28.57 0.50 -9.11
C LYS A 128 -29.45 1.38 -8.24
N ASN A 129 -29.07 1.54 -6.97
CA ASN A 129 -29.80 2.34 -6.00
C ASN A 129 -29.07 3.68 -5.77
N PHE A 130 -28.58 4.37 -6.80
CA PHE A 130 -27.79 5.59 -6.61
C PHE A 130 -28.66 6.75 -6.09
N SER A 131 -28.80 6.84 -4.77
CA SER A 131 -29.57 7.87 -4.08
C SER A 131 -28.89 8.22 -2.75
N LEU A 132 -29.19 9.40 -2.19
CA LEU A 132 -28.55 9.88 -0.95
C LEU A 132 -28.75 8.92 0.24
N THR A 133 -29.86 8.19 0.30
CA THR A 133 -30.15 7.23 1.39
C THR A 133 -29.21 6.02 1.35
N THR A 134 -28.85 5.54 0.17
CA THR A 134 -27.95 4.40 -0.04
C THR A 134 -26.52 4.69 0.42
N PHE A 135 -26.12 5.96 0.45
CA PHE A 135 -24.84 6.38 1.03
C PHE A 135 -24.85 6.42 2.57
N SER A 136 -26.03 6.48 3.19
CA SER A 136 -26.17 6.43 4.65
C SER A 136 -26.19 5.00 5.21
N GLU A 137 -26.51 4.00 4.38
CA GLU A 137 -26.51 2.61 4.80
C GLU A 137 -25.10 2.13 5.20
N HIS A 138 -25.05 1.41 6.33
CA HIS A 138 -23.86 0.72 6.80
C HIS A 138 -23.64 -0.54 5.96
N LEU A 139 -23.04 -0.35 4.78
CA LEU A 139 -22.63 -1.46 3.92
C LEU A 139 -21.40 -2.16 4.51
N THR A 140 -21.43 -3.48 4.49
CA THR A 140 -20.25 -4.31 4.74
C THR A 140 -19.14 -3.93 3.74
N GLY A 141 -17.87 -3.94 4.16
CA GLY A 141 -16.76 -3.49 3.30
C GLY A 141 -16.44 -1.98 3.31
N GLY A 142 -17.31 -1.15 3.91
CA GLY A 142 -17.00 0.25 4.21
C GLY A 142 -17.11 1.20 3.01
N VAL A 143 -16.13 2.10 2.86
CA VAL A 143 -16.18 3.17 1.83
C VAL A 143 -15.88 2.66 0.41
N PHE A 144 -15.10 1.58 0.27
CA PHE A 144 -14.67 1.08 -1.03
C PHE A 144 -15.83 0.62 -1.95
N PRO A 145 -16.83 -0.17 -1.48
CA PRO A 145 -18.02 -0.47 -2.29
C PRO A 145 -18.74 0.78 -2.83
N LYS A 146 -18.76 1.87 -2.05
CA LYS A 146 -19.39 3.14 -2.47
C LYS A 146 -18.62 3.80 -3.61
N ILE A 147 -17.29 3.75 -3.57
CA ILE A 147 -16.44 4.22 -4.67
C ILE A 147 -16.68 3.37 -5.93
N THR A 148 -16.71 2.05 -5.79
CA THR A 148 -17.05 1.12 -6.88
C THR A 148 -18.42 1.43 -7.46
N GLY A 149 -19.44 1.67 -6.63
CA GLY A 149 -20.79 1.98 -7.07
C GLY A 149 -20.91 3.33 -7.77
N ILE A 150 -20.17 4.36 -7.34
CA ILE A 150 -20.06 5.64 -8.07
C ILE A 150 -19.51 5.40 -9.48
N LEU A 151 -18.43 4.63 -9.61
CA LEU A 151 -17.87 4.31 -10.93
C LEU A 151 -18.88 3.55 -11.79
N TYR A 152 -19.54 2.55 -11.22
CA TYR A 152 -20.51 1.74 -11.94
C TYR A 152 -21.75 2.53 -12.36
N HIS A 153 -22.17 3.51 -11.56
CA HIS A 153 -23.28 4.39 -11.89
C HIS A 153 -23.01 5.21 -13.15
N PHE A 154 -21.80 5.80 -13.26
CA PHE A 154 -21.46 6.67 -14.39
C PHE A 154 -20.96 5.94 -15.65
N PHE A 155 -20.33 4.77 -15.48
CA PHE A 155 -19.63 4.08 -16.57
C PHE A 155 -20.14 2.66 -16.83
N GLY A 156 -21.22 2.24 -16.16
CA GLY A 156 -21.75 0.88 -16.22
C GLY A 156 -21.04 -0.09 -15.26
N THR A 157 -21.69 -1.22 -14.97
CA THR A 157 -21.22 -2.24 -14.00
C THR A 157 -20.04 -3.07 -14.53
N ASN A 158 -18.92 -2.42 -14.81
CA ASN A 158 -17.70 -3.05 -15.31
C ASN A 158 -16.62 -3.13 -14.22
N PRO A 159 -16.29 -4.31 -13.66
CA PRO A 159 -15.29 -4.46 -12.59
C PRO A 159 -13.85 -4.21 -13.00
N PHE A 160 -13.57 -4.04 -14.29
CA PHE A 160 -12.26 -3.57 -14.73
C PHE A 160 -12.02 -2.11 -14.35
N LEU A 161 -13.07 -1.29 -14.27
CA LEU A 161 -12.99 0.15 -13.97
C LEU A 161 -12.31 0.47 -12.64
N PRO A 162 -12.72 -0.11 -11.50
CA PRO A 162 -12.10 0.23 -10.23
C PRO A 162 -10.72 -0.41 -10.11
N CYS A 163 -10.42 -1.50 -10.84
CA CYS A 163 -9.06 -2.04 -10.98
C CYS A 163 -8.12 -1.05 -11.68
N LEU A 164 -8.58 -0.39 -12.77
CA LEU A 164 -7.83 0.68 -13.42
C LEU A 164 -7.57 1.83 -12.44
N LEU A 165 -8.61 2.27 -11.72
CA LEU A 165 -8.46 3.32 -10.70
C LEU A 165 -7.43 2.93 -9.62
N ASN A 166 -7.43 1.67 -9.20
CA ASN A 166 -6.44 1.13 -8.28
C ASN A 166 -5.01 1.21 -8.84
N CYS A 167 -4.76 0.83 -10.10
CA CYS A 167 -3.43 1.01 -10.73
C CYS A 167 -2.95 2.45 -10.68
N PHE A 168 -3.85 3.39 -10.94
CA PHE A 168 -3.54 4.80 -10.93
C PHE A 168 -3.20 5.33 -9.54
N ILE A 169 -3.93 4.85 -8.53
CA ILE A 169 -3.62 5.13 -7.13
C ILE A 169 -2.25 4.56 -6.74
N SER A 170 -1.90 3.35 -7.19
CA SER A 170 -0.58 2.77 -6.99
C SER A 170 0.55 3.63 -7.57
N GLY A 171 0.30 4.31 -8.69
CA GLY A 171 1.20 5.32 -9.25
C GLY A 171 1.56 6.40 -8.23
N PHE A 172 0.58 6.93 -7.49
CA PHE A 172 0.85 7.90 -6.43
C PHE A 172 1.57 7.29 -5.23
N THR A 173 1.24 6.05 -4.86
CA THR A 173 1.97 5.31 -3.82
C THR A 173 3.46 5.20 -4.16
N ALA A 174 3.79 4.90 -5.41
CA ALA A 174 5.16 4.84 -5.93
C ALA A 174 5.93 6.16 -5.73
N ILE A 175 5.26 7.31 -5.92
CA ILE A 175 5.84 8.64 -5.66
C ILE A 175 6.22 8.77 -4.19
N PHE A 176 5.31 8.46 -3.26
CA PHE A 176 5.59 8.57 -1.83
C PHE A 176 6.69 7.62 -1.37
N ILE A 177 6.71 6.38 -1.87
CA ILE A 177 7.80 5.43 -1.64
C ILE A 177 9.14 6.05 -2.07
N TYR A 178 9.24 6.57 -3.31
CA TYR A 178 10.46 7.23 -3.77
C TYR A 178 10.85 8.45 -2.91
N LEU A 179 9.89 9.30 -2.54
CA LEU A 179 10.15 10.50 -1.74
C LEU A 179 10.62 10.16 -0.33
N ILE A 180 10.09 9.10 0.29
CA ILE A 180 10.57 8.57 1.57
C ILE A 180 12.00 8.05 1.41
N GLY A 181 12.25 7.22 0.40
CA GLY A 181 13.59 6.70 0.09
C GLY A 181 14.61 7.82 -0.11
N LYS A 182 14.28 8.80 -0.95
CA LYS A 182 15.15 9.95 -1.27
C LYS A 182 15.50 10.79 -0.05
N ASN A 183 14.61 10.91 0.92
CA ASN A 183 14.84 11.71 2.13
C ASN A 183 15.54 10.93 3.26
N THR A 184 15.61 9.61 3.13
CA THR A 184 16.09 8.72 4.19
C THR A 184 17.42 8.06 3.86
N LEU A 185 17.59 7.67 2.60
CA LEU A 185 18.80 7.03 2.08
C LEU A 185 19.81 8.09 1.66
N GLU A 186 21.09 7.83 1.92
CA GLU A 186 22.18 8.79 1.67
C GLU A 186 22.41 9.03 0.17
N ASN A 187 22.14 8.03 -0.68
CA ASN A 187 22.37 8.09 -2.11
C ASN A 187 21.05 8.08 -2.90
N LYS A 188 20.84 9.10 -3.72
CA LYS A 188 19.67 9.25 -4.60
C LYS A 188 19.49 8.05 -5.55
N GLN A 189 20.57 7.45 -6.07
CA GLN A 189 20.49 6.27 -6.94
C GLN A 189 19.94 5.05 -6.18
N ILE A 190 20.37 4.86 -4.93
CA ILE A 190 19.83 3.79 -4.08
C ILE A 190 18.35 4.03 -3.82
N ALA A 191 17.92 5.28 -3.59
CA ALA A 191 16.50 5.60 -3.45
C ALA A 191 15.67 5.30 -4.71
N LYS A 192 16.23 5.47 -5.90
CA LYS A 192 15.57 5.08 -7.15
C LYS A 192 15.42 3.56 -7.24
N ILE A 193 16.50 2.81 -7.02
CA ILE A 193 16.49 1.33 -7.04
C ILE A 193 15.51 0.79 -6.00
N TYR A 194 15.56 1.33 -4.78
CA TYR A 194 14.62 1.06 -3.71
C TYR A 194 13.17 1.20 -4.17
N SER A 195 12.82 2.34 -4.78
CA SER A 195 11.44 2.58 -5.20
C SER A 195 11.01 1.64 -6.32
N VAL A 196 11.88 1.36 -7.30
CA VAL A 196 11.58 0.41 -8.39
C VAL A 196 11.37 -0.99 -7.83
N LEU A 197 12.28 -1.50 -7.01
CA LEU A 197 12.14 -2.83 -6.42
C LEU A 197 10.89 -2.95 -5.55
N SER A 198 10.53 -1.87 -4.85
CA SER A 198 9.34 -1.84 -3.99
C SER A 198 8.04 -1.92 -4.78
N ILE A 199 7.92 -1.15 -5.87
CA ILE A 199 6.70 -1.13 -6.71
C ILE A 199 6.56 -2.39 -7.58
N LEU A 200 7.66 -3.09 -7.83
CA LEU A 200 7.69 -4.33 -8.61
C LEU A 200 7.54 -5.58 -7.75
N THR A 201 7.37 -5.44 -6.42
CA THR A 201 7.02 -6.60 -5.59
C THR A 201 5.67 -7.14 -6.01
N PHE A 202 5.59 -8.45 -6.23
CA PHE A 202 4.40 -9.12 -6.72
C PHE A 202 3.21 -8.91 -5.78
N ALA A 203 3.41 -8.94 -4.46
CA ALA A 203 2.40 -8.67 -3.45
C ALA A 203 1.87 -7.25 -3.57
N HIS A 204 2.73 -6.26 -3.79
CA HIS A 204 2.27 -4.89 -3.96
C HIS A 204 1.45 -4.76 -5.24
N VAL A 205 1.97 -5.29 -6.34
CA VAL A 205 1.32 -5.22 -7.66
C VAL A 205 -0.02 -5.92 -7.64
N MET A 206 -0.05 -7.17 -7.18
CA MET A 206 -1.27 -7.96 -7.09
C MET A 206 -2.30 -7.29 -6.20
N ASN A 207 -1.95 -6.90 -4.97
CA ASN A 207 -2.95 -6.37 -4.03
C ASN A 207 -3.44 -4.96 -4.38
N THR A 208 -2.68 -4.21 -5.17
CA THR A 208 -3.08 -2.84 -5.55
C THR A 208 -3.53 -2.73 -7.01
N SER A 209 -3.66 -3.85 -7.71
CA SER A 209 -4.21 -3.89 -9.07
C SER A 209 -5.63 -4.47 -9.12
N VAL A 210 -5.99 -5.30 -8.14
CA VAL A 210 -7.23 -6.08 -8.17
C VAL A 210 -8.38 -5.31 -7.53
N LEU A 211 -9.62 -5.81 -7.63
CA LEU A 211 -10.83 -5.12 -7.13
C LEU A 211 -10.92 -5.16 -5.60
N ILE A 212 -9.93 -4.61 -4.91
CA ILE A 212 -9.86 -4.51 -3.45
C ILE A 212 -9.36 -3.13 -3.03
N ARG A 213 -9.57 -2.79 -1.77
CA ARG A 213 -9.25 -1.46 -1.21
C ARG A 213 -7.77 -1.21 -0.88
N ASP A 214 -6.88 -2.18 -1.06
CA ASP A 214 -5.49 -2.09 -0.58
C ASP A 214 -4.64 -1.03 -1.32
N ALA A 215 -5.00 -0.65 -2.56
CA ALA A 215 -4.38 0.49 -3.26
C ALA A 215 -4.54 1.80 -2.47
N TYR A 216 -5.73 2.08 -1.96
CA TYR A 216 -6.02 3.26 -1.14
C TYR A 216 -5.32 3.19 0.22
N ILE A 217 -5.33 2.02 0.86
CA ILE A 217 -4.68 1.80 2.16
C ILE A 217 -3.18 2.08 2.05
N THR A 218 -2.52 1.54 1.01
CA THR A 218 -1.09 1.78 0.79
C THR A 218 -0.83 3.25 0.50
N LEU A 219 -1.61 3.90 -0.37
CA LEU A 219 -1.48 5.33 -0.67
C LEU A 219 -1.50 6.16 0.62
N PHE A 220 -2.57 6.04 1.41
CA PHE A 220 -2.77 6.88 2.59
C PHE A 220 -1.78 6.56 3.72
N MET A 221 -1.33 5.32 3.81
CA MET A 221 -0.24 4.94 4.72
C MET A 221 1.07 5.63 4.32
N TYR A 222 1.52 5.50 3.07
CA TYR A 222 2.78 6.10 2.62
C TYR A 222 2.73 7.64 2.59
N SER A 223 1.60 8.25 2.22
CA SER A 223 1.44 9.69 2.30
C SER A 223 1.47 10.19 3.74
N SER A 224 0.82 9.50 4.69
CA SER A 224 0.86 9.90 6.11
C SER A 224 2.28 9.82 6.69
N ILE A 225 3.05 8.79 6.34
CA ILE A 225 4.45 8.62 6.75
C ILE A 225 5.33 9.73 6.17
N TYR A 226 5.15 10.06 4.89
CA TYR A 226 5.91 11.11 4.24
C TYR A 226 5.57 12.51 4.77
N LEU A 227 4.27 12.82 4.92
CA LEU A 227 3.80 14.11 5.42
C LEU A 227 4.16 14.33 6.88
N SER A 228 4.08 13.29 7.72
CA SER A 228 4.55 13.37 9.11
C SER A 228 6.04 13.67 9.15
N PHE A 229 6.85 13.01 8.32
CA PHE A 229 8.27 13.33 8.20
C PHE A 229 8.51 14.77 7.77
N LEU A 230 7.77 15.29 6.78
CA LEU A 230 7.90 16.69 6.37
C LEU A 230 7.52 17.65 7.49
N PHE A 231 6.46 17.36 8.25
CA PHE A 231 6.07 18.11 9.45
C PHE A 231 7.24 18.18 10.44
N PHE A 232 7.85 17.06 10.81
CA PHE A 232 8.95 17.05 11.78
C PHE A 232 10.25 17.66 11.26
N LYS A 233 10.57 17.44 9.97
CA LYS A 233 11.79 17.96 9.35
C LYS A 233 11.75 19.47 9.14
N SER A 234 10.65 19.98 8.58
CA SER A 234 10.51 21.41 8.25
C SER A 234 9.96 22.24 9.40
N LYS A 235 9.33 21.61 10.40
CA LYS A 235 8.53 22.25 11.45
C LYS A 235 7.40 23.13 10.90
N ASN A 236 7.01 22.94 9.64
CA ASN A 236 5.91 23.66 9.04
C ASN A 236 4.59 23.01 9.45
N ILE A 237 3.78 23.74 10.23
CA ILE A 237 2.49 23.27 10.74
C ILE A 237 1.51 22.88 9.63
N PHE A 238 1.67 23.41 8.41
CA PHE A 238 0.83 23.06 7.26
C PHE A 238 0.82 21.55 6.94
N PHE A 239 1.90 20.82 7.25
CA PHE A 239 1.95 19.39 7.03
C PHE A 239 1.16 18.58 8.08
N LEU A 240 0.84 19.16 9.24
CA LEU A 240 0.05 18.50 10.27
C LEU A 240 -1.39 18.19 9.81
N PRO A 241 -2.21 19.16 9.34
CA PRO A 241 -3.55 18.86 8.87
C PRO A 241 -3.53 17.92 7.67
N LEU A 242 -2.54 18.01 6.77
CA LEU A 242 -2.40 17.05 5.67
C LEU A 242 -2.12 15.62 6.17
N THR A 243 -1.28 15.48 7.20
CA THR A 243 -1.02 14.18 7.84
C THR A 243 -2.29 13.64 8.49
N LEU A 244 -3.05 14.48 9.20
CA LEU A 244 -4.32 14.10 9.84
C LEU A 244 -5.38 13.69 8.81
N ILE A 245 -5.51 14.43 7.71
CA ILE A 245 -6.40 14.07 6.59
C ILE A 245 -5.98 12.71 6.02
N SER A 246 -4.69 12.48 5.79
CA SER A 246 -4.19 11.20 5.30
C SER A 246 -4.49 10.04 6.27
N LEU A 247 -4.32 10.24 7.57
CA LEU A 247 -4.64 9.25 8.60
C LEU A 247 -6.14 9.00 8.72
N PHE A 248 -6.97 10.05 8.57
CA PHE A 248 -8.42 9.94 8.55
C PHE A 248 -8.89 9.15 7.32
N LEU A 249 -8.36 9.45 6.15
CA LEU A 249 -8.67 8.68 4.94
C LEU A 249 -8.22 7.22 5.10
N LEU A 250 -7.03 6.97 5.66
CA LEU A 250 -6.62 5.60 6.02
C LEU A 250 -7.59 4.94 7.00
N TYR A 251 -8.11 5.67 7.99
CA TYR A 251 -9.10 5.17 8.94
C TYR A 251 -10.38 4.72 8.25
N LEU A 252 -10.87 5.47 7.24
CA LEU A 252 -12.06 5.09 6.48
C LEU A 252 -11.93 3.74 5.75
N PHE A 253 -10.73 3.38 5.31
CA PHE A 253 -10.48 2.09 4.64
C PHE A 253 -10.01 0.98 5.59
N ARG A 254 -9.21 1.33 6.59
CA ARG A 254 -8.61 0.39 7.54
C ARG A 254 -8.34 1.07 8.89
N PRO A 255 -9.35 1.10 9.79
CA PRO A 255 -9.28 1.78 11.09
C PRO A 255 -8.05 1.42 11.93
N TYR A 256 -7.82 0.11 12.11
CA TYR A 256 -6.72 -0.38 12.96
C TYR A 256 -5.33 0.03 12.45
N ALA A 257 -5.13 0.10 11.13
CA ALA A 257 -3.85 0.53 10.56
C ALA A 257 -3.60 2.01 10.83
N SER A 258 -4.64 2.84 10.75
CA SER A 258 -4.55 4.26 11.11
C SER A 258 -4.19 4.44 12.60
N TYR A 259 -4.84 3.70 13.49
CA TYR A 259 -4.55 3.73 14.93
C TYR A 259 -3.10 3.34 15.24
N ILE A 260 -2.58 2.31 14.57
CA ILE A 260 -1.20 1.88 14.75
C ILE A 260 -0.24 2.96 14.24
N LEU A 261 -0.47 3.56 13.08
CA LEU A 261 0.39 4.64 12.59
C LEU A 261 0.37 5.86 13.51
N ILE A 262 -0.80 6.26 14.03
CA ILE A 262 -0.91 7.33 15.02
C ILE A 262 -0.05 7.00 16.24
N SER A 263 -0.18 5.78 16.77
CA SER A 263 0.59 5.29 17.91
C SER A 263 2.10 5.30 17.64
N ALA A 264 2.51 4.79 16.48
CA ALA A 264 3.90 4.72 16.07
C ALA A 264 4.50 6.13 15.90
N PHE A 265 3.77 7.05 15.26
CA PHE A 265 4.19 8.45 15.12
C PHE A 265 4.33 9.14 16.48
N PHE A 266 3.41 8.88 17.40
CA PHE A 266 3.41 9.47 18.73
C PHE A 266 4.58 8.94 19.59
N VAL A 267 4.75 7.62 19.65
CA VAL A 267 5.85 6.99 20.40
C VAL A 267 7.22 7.40 19.83
N ALA A 268 7.36 7.38 18.50
CA ALA A 268 8.58 7.84 17.86
C ALA A 268 8.86 9.31 18.18
N PHE A 269 7.82 10.12 18.25
CA PHE A 269 7.94 11.55 18.53
C PHE A 269 8.39 11.80 19.97
N ILE A 270 7.77 11.16 20.97
CA ILE A 270 8.18 11.24 22.38
C ILE A 270 9.64 10.82 22.52
N LEU A 271 10.01 9.66 21.98
CA LEU A 271 11.35 9.13 22.15
C LEU A 271 12.43 9.98 21.45
N CYS A 272 12.10 10.65 20.35
CA CYS A 272 13.01 11.58 19.67
C CYS A 272 13.08 12.96 20.33
N SER A 273 11.97 13.46 20.89
CA SER A 273 11.90 14.79 21.51
C SER A 273 12.56 14.83 22.90
N LEU A 274 12.43 13.76 23.70
CA LEU A 274 12.96 13.71 25.07
C LEU A 274 14.48 13.82 25.16
N LYS A 275 15.25 13.48 24.11
CA LYS A 275 16.72 13.41 24.21
C LYS A 275 17.46 14.69 23.88
N GLY A 276 16.80 15.80 23.53
CA GLY A 276 17.48 17.10 23.32
C GLY A 276 18.64 17.07 22.31
N THR A 277 18.79 15.98 21.55
CA THR A 277 19.93 15.70 20.68
C THR A 277 19.69 16.29 19.29
N TYR A 278 19.57 17.61 19.21
CA TYR A 278 20.01 18.36 18.03
C TYR A 278 21.31 19.04 18.41
N LYS A 279 22.39 18.28 18.21
CA LYS A 279 23.74 18.46 18.76
C LYS A 279 24.46 19.78 18.40
N ASN A 280 23.79 20.78 17.81
CA ASN A 280 24.44 22.07 17.56
C ASN A 280 23.53 23.30 17.51
N ASN A 281 22.24 23.17 17.78
CA ASN A 281 21.38 24.34 17.95
C ASN A 281 20.62 24.16 19.26
N ARG A 282 20.97 24.96 20.27
CA ARG A 282 20.11 25.20 21.44
C ARG A 282 18.74 25.55 20.88
N ILE A 283 17.84 24.56 20.85
CA ILE A 283 16.43 24.79 20.60
C ILE A 283 16.00 25.58 21.84
N LYS A 284 16.06 26.92 21.74
CA LYS A 284 15.23 27.79 22.57
C LYS A 284 13.85 27.18 22.43
N THR A 285 13.32 26.69 23.54
CA THR A 285 12.00 26.12 23.76
C THR A 285 10.96 27.16 23.37
N SER A 286 10.85 27.37 22.06
CA SER A 286 9.90 28.25 21.41
C SER A 286 8.54 27.56 21.39
N LYS A 287 7.49 28.38 21.22
CA LYS A 287 6.06 28.10 21.06
C LYS A 287 5.65 26.69 20.56
N PHE A 288 6.50 26.02 19.79
CA PHE A 288 6.39 24.61 19.41
C PHE A 288 6.27 23.63 20.60
N SER A 289 7.01 23.83 21.71
CA SER A 289 6.85 22.99 22.90
C SER A 289 5.47 23.20 23.54
N LEU A 290 4.94 24.41 23.51
CA LEU A 290 3.66 24.77 24.11
C LEU A 290 2.47 24.19 23.32
N ILE A 291 2.52 24.26 21.98
CA ILE A 291 1.56 23.56 21.10
C ILE A 291 1.63 22.04 21.33
N LEU A 292 2.84 21.51 21.56
CA LEU A 292 3.05 20.11 21.91
C LEU A 292 2.38 19.72 23.22
N TYR A 293 2.55 20.53 24.27
CA TYR A 293 1.94 20.30 25.58
C TYR A 293 0.42 20.36 25.54
N ILE A 294 -0.17 21.07 24.57
CA ILE A 294 -1.62 21.13 24.35
C ILE A 294 -2.10 19.95 23.48
N LEU A 295 -1.37 19.59 22.43
CA LEU A 295 -1.75 18.50 21.53
C LEU A 295 -1.50 17.12 22.12
N LEU A 296 -0.53 16.98 23.04
CA LEU A 296 -0.19 15.71 23.66
C LEU A 296 -1.33 15.14 24.53
N PRO A 297 -1.98 15.90 25.42
CA PRO A 297 -3.20 15.47 26.12
C PRO A 297 -4.32 15.11 25.15
N ILE A 298 -4.52 15.88 24.09
CA ILE A 298 -5.57 15.59 23.10
C ILE A 298 -5.27 14.27 22.40
N LEU A 299 -4.05 14.06 21.91
CA LEU A 299 -3.64 12.80 21.26
C LEU A 299 -3.68 11.61 22.23
N ILE A 300 -3.27 11.78 23.48
CA ILE A 300 -3.38 10.75 24.51
C ILE A 300 -4.85 10.45 24.81
N VAL A 301 -5.70 11.45 24.99
CA VAL A 301 -7.14 11.25 25.23
C VAL A 301 -7.80 10.62 24.01
N THR A 302 -7.44 11.02 22.80
CA THR A 302 -7.99 10.42 21.56
C THR A 302 -7.50 8.98 21.42
N PHE A 303 -6.22 8.71 21.68
CA PHE A 303 -5.66 7.36 21.70
C PHE A 303 -6.31 6.51 22.80
N LEU A 304 -6.49 7.04 24.00
CA LEU A 304 -7.17 6.37 25.11
C LEU A 304 -8.66 6.21 24.87
N PHE A 305 -9.31 7.10 24.12
CA PHE A 305 -10.72 7.00 23.75
C PHE A 305 -10.92 6.01 22.60
N ILE A 306 -9.99 5.96 21.65
CA ILE A 306 -9.92 4.93 20.60
C ILE A 306 -9.58 3.59 21.22
N LEU A 307 -8.60 3.55 22.11
CA LEU A 307 -8.24 2.37 22.88
C LEU A 307 -9.43 2.01 23.75
N LYS A 308 -10.13 2.95 24.40
CA LYS A 308 -11.36 2.70 25.16
C LYS A 308 -12.50 2.24 24.27
N TYR A 309 -12.66 2.77 23.06
CA TYR A 309 -13.71 2.37 22.13
C TYR A 309 -13.41 0.97 21.61
N PHE A 310 -12.17 0.73 21.17
CA PHE A 310 -11.65 -0.59 20.88
C PHE A 310 -11.88 -1.48 22.08
N LEU A 311 -11.46 -1.06 23.29
CA LEU A 311 -11.62 -1.65 24.64
C LEU A 311 -13.09 -1.70 25.15
N ASN A 312 -14.06 -1.07 24.47
CA ASN A 312 -15.49 -1.03 24.83
C ASN A 312 -16.32 -1.83 23.81
N SER A 313 -15.96 -1.86 22.53
CA SER A 313 -16.22 -3.04 21.68
C SER A 313 -15.63 -4.32 22.30
N ILE A 314 -14.70 -4.12 23.23
CA ILE A 314 -14.02 -5.04 24.11
C ILE A 314 -14.50 -4.84 25.59
N THR A 315 -15.60 -4.15 25.90
CA THR A 315 -16.26 -4.42 27.20
C THR A 315 -16.91 -5.81 27.19
N LEU A 316 -16.99 -6.40 25.99
CA LEU A 316 -16.95 -7.83 25.70
C LEU A 316 -15.63 -8.55 26.08
N LEU A 317 -14.48 -7.93 26.40
CA LEU A 317 -13.22 -8.56 26.91
C LEU A 317 -13.31 -9.01 28.34
N LYS A 318 -14.20 -8.43 29.17
CA LYS A 318 -14.54 -9.12 30.41
C LYS A 318 -15.15 -10.51 30.13
N SER A 319 -15.61 -10.73 28.90
CA SER A 319 -16.02 -12.02 28.32
C SER A 319 -15.20 -12.46 27.10
N ILE A 320 -14.05 -11.84 26.76
CA ILE A 320 -13.11 -12.42 25.78
C ILE A 320 -12.28 -13.38 26.59
N SER A 321 -12.98 -14.46 26.94
CA SER A 321 -12.37 -15.72 27.18
C SER A 321 -11.59 -16.09 25.90
N VAL A 322 -10.49 -16.83 26.04
CA VAL A 322 -9.61 -17.21 24.93
C VAL A 322 -10.41 -17.83 23.76
N GLU A 323 -11.57 -18.42 24.08
CA GLU A 323 -12.58 -18.95 23.16
C GLU A 323 -13.04 -17.93 22.12
N SER A 324 -13.29 -16.67 22.48
CA SER A 324 -13.72 -15.65 21.52
C SER A 324 -12.59 -15.21 20.57
N LEU A 325 -11.32 -15.24 21.01
CA LEU A 325 -10.18 -15.04 20.10
C LEU A 325 -10.03 -16.21 19.14
N ILE A 326 -10.31 -17.42 19.61
CA ILE A 326 -10.37 -18.62 18.77
C ILE A 326 -11.52 -18.49 17.77
N GLU A 327 -12.71 -18.08 18.21
CA GLU A 327 -13.88 -17.87 17.35
C GLU A 327 -13.63 -16.78 16.29
N ILE A 328 -13.01 -15.65 16.65
CA ILE A 328 -12.61 -14.61 15.68
C ILE A 328 -11.64 -15.19 14.64
N ARG A 329 -10.72 -16.07 15.05
CA ARG A 329 -9.78 -16.70 14.12
C ARG A 329 -10.42 -17.78 13.28
N GLU A 330 -11.32 -18.59 13.84
CA GLU A 330 -12.07 -19.63 13.14
C GLU A 330 -13.01 -19.00 12.12
N THR A 331 -13.73 -17.94 12.49
CA THR A 331 -14.54 -17.17 11.54
C THR A 331 -13.66 -16.51 10.47
N ALA A 332 -12.50 -15.93 10.82
CA ALA A 332 -11.55 -15.42 9.83
C ALA A 332 -10.97 -16.52 8.91
N TYR A 333 -10.82 -17.74 9.43
CA TYR A 333 -10.37 -18.92 8.70
C TYR A 333 -11.47 -19.46 7.76
N GLN A 334 -12.73 -19.46 8.20
CA GLN A 334 -13.86 -19.92 7.40
C GLN A 334 -14.25 -18.91 6.31
N THR A 335 -14.07 -17.61 6.56
CA THR A 335 -14.50 -16.54 5.63
C THR A 335 -13.48 -16.23 4.54
N GLY A 336 -12.18 -16.36 4.82
CA GLY A 336 -11.14 -16.29 3.78
C GLY A 336 -10.70 -17.71 3.44
N ALA A 337 -10.65 -18.09 2.17
CA ALA A 337 -10.19 -19.40 1.69
C ALA A 337 -8.83 -19.82 2.27
N ALA A 338 -8.82 -20.34 3.49
CA ALA A 338 -7.63 -20.60 4.27
C ALA A 338 -7.27 -22.07 4.09
N GLU A 339 -6.08 -22.32 3.54
CA GLU A 339 -5.62 -23.68 3.23
C GLU A 339 -4.88 -24.33 4.40
N VAL A 340 -4.40 -23.54 5.37
CA VAL A 340 -3.61 -24.02 6.52
C VAL A 340 -4.07 -23.31 7.78
N SER A 341 -4.72 -24.05 8.69
CA SER A 341 -4.99 -23.58 10.05
C SER A 341 -3.74 -23.79 10.89
N ILE A 342 -3.17 -22.71 11.43
CA ILE A 342 -2.15 -22.85 12.46
C ILE A 342 -2.88 -23.16 13.77
N ASP A 343 -2.69 -24.35 14.32
CA ASP A 343 -3.27 -24.73 15.61
C ASP A 343 -2.62 -23.92 16.73
N PHE A 344 -3.44 -23.14 17.44
CA PHE A 344 -3.03 -22.28 18.53
C PHE A 344 -3.63 -22.69 19.87
N GLY A 345 -3.95 -23.98 20.08
CA GLY A 345 -4.31 -24.51 21.39
C GLY A 345 -3.32 -24.13 22.52
N ALA A 346 -2.10 -23.74 22.16
CA ALA A 346 -1.10 -23.16 23.04
C ALA A 346 -1.44 -21.78 23.66
N LEU A 347 -2.49 -21.06 23.22
CA LEU A 347 -2.95 -19.82 23.87
C LEU A 347 -3.40 -20.06 25.34
N TYR A 348 -3.84 -21.27 25.67
CA TYR A 348 -4.20 -21.70 27.03
C TYR A 348 -3.01 -22.23 27.85
N SER A 349 -1.86 -22.41 27.22
CA SER A 349 -0.70 -23.05 27.85
C SER A 349 0.23 -22.01 28.49
N LYS A 350 1.14 -22.48 29.35
CA LYS A 350 2.29 -21.69 29.84
C LYS A 350 3.18 -21.13 28.70
N PHE A 351 2.94 -21.56 27.45
CA PHE A 351 3.67 -21.16 26.24
C PHE A 351 2.93 -20.12 25.39
N PHE A 352 2.12 -19.23 25.97
CA PHE A 352 1.41 -18.16 25.24
C PHE A 352 2.30 -17.35 24.27
N LEU A 353 3.60 -17.17 24.57
CA LEU A 353 4.54 -16.47 23.68
C LEU A 353 4.92 -17.26 22.41
N LEU A 354 4.84 -18.59 22.44
CA LEU A 354 5.25 -19.43 21.32
C LEU A 354 4.38 -19.19 20.07
N PRO A 355 3.03 -19.18 20.16
CA PRO A 355 2.13 -18.70 19.11
C PRO A 355 2.54 -17.38 18.46
N PHE A 356 2.94 -16.39 19.27
CA PHE A 356 3.35 -15.09 18.78
C PHE A 356 4.63 -15.18 17.97
N ILE A 357 5.64 -15.89 18.49
CA ILE A 357 6.91 -16.06 17.81
C ILE A 357 6.70 -16.79 16.49
N ILE A 358 5.90 -17.87 16.48
CA ILE A 358 5.55 -18.60 15.26
C ILE A 358 4.80 -17.68 14.28
N GLY A 359 3.80 -16.93 14.75
CA GLY A 359 3.08 -15.97 13.93
C GLY A 359 4.00 -14.92 13.31
N TYR A 360 4.98 -14.41 14.07
CA TYR A 360 5.98 -13.47 13.58
C TYR A 360 6.89 -14.10 12.53
N ILE A 361 7.34 -15.32 12.77
CA ILE A 361 8.15 -16.09 11.82
C ILE A 361 7.35 -16.28 10.52
N TYR A 362 6.10 -16.72 10.59
CA TYR A 362 5.24 -16.90 9.41
C TYR A 362 4.95 -15.58 8.71
N LEU A 363 4.59 -14.54 9.44
CA LEU A 363 4.27 -13.26 8.84
C LEU A 363 5.50 -12.61 8.22
N PHE A 364 6.69 -12.79 8.80
CA PHE A 364 7.92 -12.21 8.29
C PHE A 364 8.60 -13.09 7.22
N LEU A 365 8.43 -14.41 7.27
CA LEU A 365 9.18 -15.37 6.44
C LEU A 365 8.31 -16.27 5.53
N ALA A 366 7.00 -16.38 5.69
CA ALA A 366 6.17 -17.21 4.78
C ALA A 366 5.74 -16.44 3.51
N PRO A 367 5.44 -17.04 2.35
CA PRO A 367 5.59 -18.46 2.12
C PRO A 367 7.06 -18.85 2.17
N PHE A 368 7.34 -19.99 2.77
CA PHE A 368 8.68 -20.54 2.71
C PHE A 368 8.97 -21.06 1.30
N PRO A 369 10.24 -21.20 0.87
CA PRO A 369 10.57 -21.66 -0.48
C PRO A 369 9.94 -23.02 -0.83
N TRP A 370 9.70 -23.87 0.16
CA TRP A 370 9.08 -25.18 0.01
C TRP A 370 7.54 -25.16 0.01
N GLU A 371 6.89 -24.01 0.21
CA GLU A 371 5.42 -23.86 0.19
C GLU A 371 4.85 -23.46 -1.19
N TRP A 372 5.64 -23.64 -2.25
CA TRP A 372 5.31 -23.40 -3.65
C TRP A 372 4.19 -24.29 -4.24
N ILE A 373 3.67 -25.26 -3.48
CA ILE A 373 2.65 -26.22 -3.94
C ILE A 373 1.37 -25.52 -4.40
N TYR A 374 1.04 -24.37 -3.82
CA TYR A 374 -0.18 -23.63 -4.14
C TYR A 374 0.12 -22.51 -5.14
N ALA A 375 -0.62 -22.48 -6.27
CA ALA A 375 -0.43 -21.50 -7.34
C ALA A 375 -0.50 -20.04 -6.86
N THR A 376 -1.38 -19.74 -5.91
CA THR A 376 -1.52 -18.41 -5.29
C THR A 376 -0.29 -18.01 -4.47
N ARG A 377 0.45 -18.98 -3.91
CA ARG A 377 1.65 -18.73 -3.09
C ARG A 377 2.91 -18.53 -3.93
N ILE A 378 3.00 -19.15 -5.11
CA ILE A 378 4.16 -19.02 -6.03
C ILE A 378 4.48 -17.54 -6.28
N VAL A 379 3.45 -16.73 -6.51
CA VAL A 379 3.58 -15.28 -6.74
C VAL A 379 4.26 -14.58 -5.55
N TYR A 380 3.90 -14.95 -4.32
CA TYR A 380 4.50 -14.41 -3.10
C TYR A 380 5.88 -14.99 -2.77
N VAL A 381 6.23 -16.18 -3.26
CA VAL A 381 7.58 -16.77 -3.07
C VAL A 381 8.65 -15.87 -3.68
N PHE A 382 8.40 -15.28 -4.86
CA PHE A 382 9.37 -14.36 -5.48
C PHE A 382 9.68 -13.14 -4.61
N ASP A 383 8.67 -12.55 -3.98
CA ASP A 383 8.87 -11.46 -3.03
C ASP A 383 9.66 -11.90 -1.80
N MET A 384 9.41 -13.13 -1.34
CA MET A 384 10.10 -13.69 -0.19
C MET A 384 11.57 -13.98 -0.48
N LEU A 385 11.90 -14.47 -1.67
CA LEU A 385 13.30 -14.64 -2.07
C LEU A 385 14.06 -13.32 -2.04
N MET A 386 13.45 -12.25 -2.57
CA MET A 386 14.03 -10.90 -2.50
C MET A 386 14.10 -10.41 -1.05
N LEU A 387 13.08 -10.67 -0.23
CA LEU A 387 13.10 -10.32 1.18
C LEU A 387 14.22 -11.04 1.93
N TYR A 388 14.36 -12.36 1.77
CA TYR A 388 15.43 -13.17 2.35
C TYR A 388 16.82 -12.65 1.99
N PHE A 389 17.01 -12.26 0.73
CA PHE A 389 18.23 -11.61 0.28
C PHE A 389 18.53 -10.31 1.03
N MET A 390 17.49 -9.54 1.38
CA MET A 390 17.59 -8.29 2.14
C MET A 390 17.69 -8.47 3.66
N LEU A 391 17.25 -9.59 4.23
CA LEU A 391 17.15 -9.80 5.68
C LEU A 391 18.44 -9.56 6.46
N PRO A 392 19.62 -10.05 6.04
CA PRO A 392 20.85 -9.80 6.80
C PRO A 392 21.16 -8.30 6.91
N SER A 393 20.85 -7.52 5.87
CA SER A 393 21.02 -6.06 5.89
C SER A 393 19.95 -5.41 6.76
N PHE A 394 18.70 -5.88 6.70
CA PHE A 394 17.60 -5.41 7.55
C PHE A 394 17.93 -5.52 9.04
N PHE A 395 18.30 -6.70 9.52
CA PHE A 395 18.62 -6.92 10.94
C PHE A 395 19.82 -6.10 11.41
N LYS A 396 20.86 -5.99 10.57
CA LYS A 396 22.00 -5.10 10.85
C LYS A 396 21.56 -3.64 11.00
N ASN A 397 20.64 -3.19 10.15
CA ASN A 397 20.19 -1.80 10.12
C ASN A 397 19.13 -1.47 11.17
N ILE A 398 18.41 -2.45 11.73
CA ILE A 398 17.54 -2.23 12.89
C ILE A 398 18.33 -1.58 14.04
N LYS A 399 19.53 -2.10 14.33
CA LYS A 399 20.41 -1.51 15.35
C LYS A 399 20.75 -0.05 15.03
N LEU A 400 20.98 0.28 13.76
CA LEU A 400 21.20 1.67 13.33
C LEU A 400 19.95 2.54 13.50
N VAL A 401 18.75 2.04 13.23
CA VAL A 401 17.51 2.78 13.47
C VAL A 401 17.38 3.17 14.94
N PHE A 402 17.69 2.26 15.86
CA PHE A 402 17.68 2.53 17.31
C PHE A 402 18.81 3.47 17.77
N ILE A 403 19.99 3.41 17.15
CA ILE A 403 21.14 4.25 17.51
C ILE A 403 21.00 5.66 16.93
N GLU A 404 20.73 5.77 15.63
CA GLU A 404 20.63 7.06 14.91
C GLU A 404 19.34 7.80 15.26
N LYS A 405 18.29 7.09 15.72
CA LYS A 405 17.01 7.65 16.19
C LYS A 405 16.40 8.66 15.21
N LYS A 406 16.57 8.40 13.91
CA LYS A 406 15.88 9.16 12.88
C LYS A 406 14.39 8.90 13.03
N TYR A 407 13.64 9.92 13.42
CA TYR A 407 12.19 9.86 13.70
C TYR A 407 11.42 9.02 12.69
N LEU A 408 11.64 9.26 11.39
CA LEU A 408 10.95 8.57 10.30
C LEU A 408 11.22 7.05 10.31
N LEU A 409 12.50 6.66 10.34
CA LEU A 409 12.89 5.25 10.34
C LEU A 409 12.37 4.52 11.58
N PHE A 410 12.42 5.19 12.72
CA PHE A 410 11.95 4.64 13.97
C PHE A 410 10.42 4.50 14.00
N SER A 411 9.69 5.49 13.47
CA SER A 411 8.23 5.41 13.26
C SER A 411 7.85 4.26 12.35
N ILE A 412 8.56 4.10 11.24
CA ILE A 412 8.36 2.99 10.29
C ILE A 412 8.59 1.65 10.99
N LEU A 413 9.69 1.50 11.72
CA LEU A 413 10.00 0.27 12.44
C LEU A 413 8.94 -0.08 13.49
N LEU A 414 8.50 0.89 14.29
CA LEU A 414 7.41 0.69 15.26
C LEU A 414 6.10 0.31 14.58
N SER A 415 5.78 0.93 13.44
CA SER A 415 4.58 0.60 12.67
C SER A 415 4.61 -0.85 12.21
N ILE A 416 5.75 -1.34 11.70
CA ILE A 416 5.91 -2.75 11.31
C ILE A 416 5.69 -3.66 12.53
N ILE A 417 6.36 -3.39 13.66
CA ILE A 417 6.25 -4.21 14.87
C ILE A 417 4.81 -4.25 15.38
N PHE A 418 4.15 -3.11 15.54
CA PHE A 418 2.78 -3.06 16.06
C PHE A 418 1.77 -3.74 15.11
N MET A 419 1.88 -3.52 13.81
CA MET A 419 1.01 -4.18 12.82
C MET A 419 1.23 -5.69 12.83
N PHE A 420 2.48 -6.13 12.88
CA PHE A 420 2.82 -7.55 12.85
C PHE A 420 2.32 -8.23 14.12
N SER A 421 2.45 -7.59 15.30
CA SER A 421 1.85 -8.08 16.54
C SER A 421 0.34 -8.30 16.43
N ILE A 422 -0.42 -7.33 15.90
CA ILE A 422 -1.87 -7.47 15.75
C ILE A 422 -2.18 -8.62 14.78
N TYR A 423 -1.48 -8.71 13.67
CA TYR A 423 -1.71 -9.75 12.67
C TYR A 423 -1.37 -11.15 13.17
N CYS A 424 -0.31 -11.32 13.96
CA CYS A 424 0.02 -12.60 14.60
C CYS A 424 -1.09 -13.11 15.53
N ILE A 425 -1.84 -12.20 16.16
CA ILE A 425 -2.99 -12.53 17.03
C ILE A 425 -4.24 -12.81 16.20
N THR A 426 -4.52 -11.96 15.21
CA THR A 426 -5.85 -11.89 14.57
C THR A 426 -5.98 -12.76 13.33
N LEU A 427 -4.87 -13.10 12.65
CA LEU A 427 -4.94 -13.81 11.38
C LEU A 427 -4.72 -15.30 11.58
N GLY A 428 -5.70 -16.10 11.15
CA GLY A 428 -5.56 -17.55 10.96
C GLY A 428 -5.29 -17.96 9.51
N ASN A 429 -5.41 -17.04 8.56
CA ASN A 429 -5.34 -17.32 7.12
C ASN A 429 -3.98 -16.88 6.53
N THR A 430 -3.23 -17.82 5.94
CA THR A 430 -1.93 -17.59 5.30
C THR A 430 -2.01 -16.66 4.07
N GLY A 431 -3.03 -16.79 3.23
CA GLY A 431 -3.30 -15.89 2.11
C GLY A 431 -3.55 -14.45 2.57
N ALA A 432 -4.34 -14.28 3.63
CA ALA A 432 -4.57 -12.97 4.24
C ALA A 432 -3.26 -12.37 4.80
N ILE A 433 -2.39 -13.19 5.41
CA ILE A 433 -1.08 -12.75 5.89
C ILE A 433 -0.22 -12.18 4.75
N HIS A 434 -0.15 -12.86 3.61
CA HIS A 434 0.64 -12.38 2.46
C HIS A 434 0.10 -11.07 1.91
N ARG A 435 -1.24 -10.95 1.81
CA ARG A 435 -1.92 -9.72 1.42
C ARG A 435 -1.62 -8.56 2.35
N LEU A 436 -1.81 -8.79 3.65
CA LEU A 436 -1.68 -7.77 4.69
C LEU A 436 -0.22 -7.36 4.94
N ARG A 437 0.74 -8.20 4.59
CA ARG A 437 2.16 -7.86 4.59
C ARG A 437 2.56 -6.95 3.43
N GLY A 438 1.96 -7.09 2.25
CA GLY A 438 2.34 -6.36 1.03
C GLY A 438 2.65 -4.87 1.25
N PRO A 439 1.80 -4.10 1.96
CA PRO A 439 2.04 -2.70 2.30
C PRO A 439 3.35 -2.43 3.06
N PHE A 440 3.88 -3.39 3.82
CA PHE A 440 5.06 -3.24 4.66
C PHE A 440 6.37 -3.69 4.00
N ILE A 441 6.32 -4.44 2.88
CA ILE A 441 7.52 -4.90 2.19
C ILE A 441 8.41 -3.72 1.76
N PRO A 442 7.90 -2.63 1.15
CA PRO A 442 8.74 -1.47 0.84
C PRO A 442 9.33 -0.79 2.09
N MET A 443 8.69 -0.87 3.25
CA MET A 443 9.26 -0.34 4.48
C MET A 443 10.44 -1.18 4.98
N ILE A 444 10.34 -2.50 4.86
CA ILE A 444 11.41 -3.43 5.19
C ILE A 444 12.61 -3.21 4.25
N TYR A 445 12.34 -3.06 2.94
CA TYR A 445 13.38 -2.77 1.94
C TYR A 445 14.09 -1.44 2.24
N LEU A 446 13.36 -0.40 2.65
CA LEU A 446 13.95 0.88 3.04
C LEU A 446 14.98 0.71 4.16
N ILE A 447 14.63 -0.02 5.22
CA ILE A 447 15.52 -0.27 6.35
C ILE A 447 16.71 -1.13 5.90
N ALA A 448 16.50 -2.16 5.08
CA ALA A 448 17.57 -2.99 4.54
C ALA A 448 18.58 -2.20 3.70
N MET A 449 18.14 -1.15 2.99
CA MET A 449 18.98 -0.34 2.11
C MET A 449 19.73 0.81 2.79
N LEU A 450 19.56 1.03 4.10
CA LEU A 450 20.30 2.08 4.82
C LEU A 450 21.81 1.90 4.73
N LYS A 451 22.32 0.71 5.10
CA LYS A 451 23.72 0.30 4.92
C LYS A 451 23.74 -1.12 4.36
N PRO A 452 23.64 -1.29 3.03
CA PRO A 452 23.55 -2.61 2.41
C PRO A 452 24.81 -3.43 2.72
N ASN A 453 24.64 -4.73 2.98
CA ASN A 453 25.77 -5.65 3.12
C ASN A 453 26.55 -5.80 1.79
N LYS A 454 27.69 -6.49 1.81
CA LYS A 454 28.56 -6.65 0.63
C LYS A 454 27.81 -7.23 -0.58
N LEU A 455 26.95 -8.22 -0.34
CA LEU A 455 26.15 -8.91 -1.35
C LEU A 455 25.12 -7.97 -2.00
N LEU A 456 24.26 -7.34 -1.18
CA LEU A 456 23.25 -6.38 -1.61
C LEU A 456 23.89 -5.17 -2.29
N LYS A 457 25.04 -4.69 -1.80
CA LYS A 457 25.80 -3.61 -2.45
C LYS A 457 26.28 -4.01 -3.84
N LYS A 458 26.82 -5.23 -4.01
CA LYS A 458 27.24 -5.74 -5.33
C LYS A 458 26.06 -5.83 -6.29
N PHE A 459 24.91 -6.32 -5.82
CA PHE A 459 23.67 -6.35 -6.60
C PHE A 459 23.21 -4.94 -7.02
N ILE A 460 23.13 -3.99 -6.08
CA ILE A 460 22.79 -2.59 -6.36
C ILE A 460 23.75 -1.98 -7.39
N LEU A 461 25.06 -2.17 -7.21
CA LEU A 461 26.07 -1.68 -8.15
C LEU A 461 25.93 -2.30 -9.54
N SER A 462 25.54 -3.57 -9.65
CA SER A 462 25.28 -4.20 -10.94
C SER A 462 24.12 -3.51 -11.67
N ILE A 463 23.01 -3.22 -10.99
CA ILE A 463 21.87 -2.50 -11.57
C ILE A 463 22.28 -1.10 -12.05
N ILE A 464 23.09 -0.39 -11.26
CA ILE A 464 23.60 0.94 -11.61
C ILE A 464 24.48 0.87 -12.86
N ASN A 465 25.39 -0.10 -12.93
CA ASN A 465 26.33 -0.25 -14.04
C ASN A 465 25.64 -0.57 -15.37
N TYR A 466 24.54 -1.33 -15.33
CA TYR A 466 23.74 -1.63 -16.53
C TYR A 466 22.84 -0.47 -16.99
N LYS A 467 22.87 0.71 -16.32
CA LYS A 467 22.02 1.88 -16.64
C LYS A 467 20.53 1.55 -16.78
N ILE A 468 20.04 0.57 -16.01
CA ILE A 468 18.64 0.12 -16.06
C ILE A 468 17.68 1.21 -15.53
N ILE A 469 18.18 2.18 -14.74
CA ILE A 469 17.40 3.23 -14.04
C ILE A 469 18.09 4.59 -14.16
#